data_AF-C1ADJ4-F1
#
_entry.id   AF-C1ADJ4-F1
#
_cell.length_a   1.000
_cell.length_b   1.000
_cell.length_c   1.000
_cell.angle_alpha   90.00
_cell.angle_beta   90.00
_cell.angle_gamma   90.00
#
_symmetry.space_group_name_H-M   'P 1'
#
loop_
_entity.id
_entity.type
_entity.pdbx_description
1 polymer ?
#
loop_
_entity_poly.entity_id
_entity_poly.type
_entity_poly.pdbx_seq_one_letter_code
_entity_poly.pdbx_strand_id
1 'polypeptide(L)'
;MLTTAEVMSKLQSIAPGFGEYWNDPENLFRADDGSFTFHGMFVEFSHYVREEFELLDEATRVQLFQFAEECAAHRQRSDTELSNAVYTCFIENLTNEPISAQIRSYLGPKSLALFDAWDNPAGPDAA
;
A
#
# COMPACT_ATOMS: atom_id res chain seq x y z
N MET A 1 12.74 -9.83 8.03
CA MET A 1 12.57 -8.68 7.16
C MET A 1 12.25 -9.18 5.77
N LEU A 2 11.09 -8.83 5.23
CA LEU A 2 10.77 -9.07 3.82
C LEU A 2 11.62 -8.13 2.96
N THR A 3 12.12 -8.61 1.84
CA THR A 3 12.80 -7.83 0.81
C THR A 3 11.79 -7.19 -0.14
N THR A 4 12.22 -6.19 -0.92
CA THR A 4 11.37 -5.56 -1.96
C THR A 4 10.85 -6.58 -2.97
N ALA A 5 11.67 -7.56 -3.35
CA ALA A 5 11.27 -8.63 -4.26
C ALA A 5 10.21 -9.57 -3.65
N GLU A 6 10.34 -9.93 -2.37
CA GLU A 6 9.36 -10.77 -1.67
C GLU A 6 8.01 -10.06 -1.53
N VAL A 7 8.01 -8.77 -1.20
CA VAL A 7 6.78 -7.98 -1.12
C VAL A 7 6.14 -7.82 -2.50
N MET A 8 6.91 -7.48 -3.54
CA MET A 8 6.42 -7.39 -4.91
C MET A 8 5.76 -8.69 -5.38
N SER A 9 6.44 -9.82 -5.17
CA SER A 9 5.91 -11.15 -5.52
C SER A 9 4.60 -11.46 -4.78
N LYS A 10 4.51 -11.08 -3.50
CA LYS A 10 3.29 -11.26 -2.71
C LYS A 10 2.15 -10.37 -3.22
N LEU A 11 2.41 -9.11 -3.55
CA LEU A 11 1.41 -8.20 -4.11
C LEU A 11 0.89 -8.71 -5.45
N GLN A 12 1.77 -9.12 -6.37
CA GLN A 12 1.40 -9.69 -7.66
C GLN A 12 0.66 -11.03 -7.53
N SER A 13 0.95 -11.82 -6.49
CA SER A 13 0.19 -13.04 -6.21
C SER A 13 -1.22 -12.76 -5.70
N ILE A 14 -1.45 -11.65 -4.99
CA ILE A 14 -2.78 -11.27 -4.47
C ILE A 14 -3.60 -10.57 -5.55
N ALA A 15 -2.96 -9.67 -6.30
CA ALA A 15 -3.56 -8.87 -7.36
C ALA A 15 -2.72 -9.00 -8.65
N PRO A 16 -2.95 -10.03 -9.47
CA PRO A 16 -2.15 -10.30 -10.66
C PRO A 16 -2.10 -9.14 -11.67
N GLY A 17 -3.18 -8.35 -11.76
CA GLY A 17 -3.24 -7.15 -12.60
C GLY A 17 -2.20 -6.08 -12.24
N PHE A 18 -1.73 -6.05 -10.99
CA PHE A 18 -0.66 -5.14 -10.59
C PHE A 18 0.66 -5.45 -11.31
N GLY A 19 0.89 -6.69 -11.75
CA GLY A 19 2.07 -7.03 -12.53
C GLY A 19 2.12 -6.29 -13.87
N GLU A 20 0.99 -6.16 -14.56
CA GLU A 20 0.90 -5.40 -15.80
C GLU A 20 1.05 -3.90 -15.53
N TYR A 21 0.35 -3.39 -14.52
CA TYR A 21 0.44 -2.00 -14.08
C TYR A 21 1.89 -1.59 -13.73
N TRP A 22 2.59 -2.41 -12.95
CA TRP A 22 3.99 -2.18 -12.57
C TRP A 22 4.96 -2.17 -13.76
N ASN A 23 4.62 -2.90 -14.83
CA ASN A 23 5.45 -2.99 -16.03
C ASN A 23 5.16 -1.90 -17.06
N ASP A 24 4.20 -1.01 -16.79
CA ASP A 24 3.89 0.09 -17.67
C ASP A 24 5.15 0.94 -17.94
N PRO A 25 5.46 1.28 -19.22
CA PRO A 25 6.56 2.17 -19.55
C PRO A 25 6.50 3.56 -18.89
N GLU A 26 5.32 4.00 -18.46
CA GLU A 26 5.11 5.27 -17.75
C GLU A 26 5.36 5.18 -16.24
N ASN A 27 5.62 3.98 -15.68
CA ASN A 27 5.93 3.81 -14.26
C ASN A 27 7.27 4.50 -13.91
N LEU A 28 7.17 5.58 -13.14
CA LEU A 28 8.32 6.40 -12.70
C LEU A 28 9.04 5.85 -11.45
N PHE A 29 8.49 4.81 -10.81
CA PHE A 29 9.00 4.26 -9.56
C PHE A 29 9.90 3.03 -9.73
N ARG A 30 10.24 2.71 -10.98
CA ARG A 30 11.22 1.70 -11.36
C ARG A 30 12.35 2.34 -12.15
N ALA A 31 13.58 2.13 -11.71
CA ALA A 31 14.76 2.62 -12.44
C ALA A 31 15.01 1.81 -13.71
N ASP A 32 15.81 2.38 -14.63
CA ASP A 32 16.18 1.73 -15.91
C ASP A 32 16.92 0.38 -15.71
N ASP A 33 17.59 0.20 -14.58
CA ASP A 33 18.26 -1.06 -14.21
C ASP A 33 17.32 -2.08 -13.55
N GLY A 34 16.03 -1.75 -13.43
CA GLY A 34 15.00 -2.57 -12.80
C GLY A 34 14.95 -2.47 -11.28
N SER A 35 15.82 -1.68 -10.64
CA SER A 35 15.79 -1.48 -9.20
C SER A 35 14.62 -0.60 -8.76
N PHE A 36 14.14 -0.81 -7.53
CA PHE A 36 13.04 -0.06 -6.93
C PHE A 36 13.11 -0.12 -5.39
N THR A 37 12.36 0.77 -4.74
CA THR A 37 12.27 0.87 -3.28
C THR A 37 10.88 0.44 -2.78
N PHE A 38 10.74 0.19 -1.47
CA PHE A 38 9.41 -0.02 -0.89
C PHE A 38 8.49 1.17 -1.12
N HIS A 39 9.00 2.39 -0.94
CA HIS A 39 8.24 3.62 -1.15
C HIS A 39 7.70 3.70 -2.57
N GLY A 40 8.55 3.56 -3.59
CA GLY A 40 8.10 3.62 -4.99
C GLY A 40 7.09 2.53 -5.33
N MET A 41 7.32 1.30 -4.85
CA MET A 41 6.37 0.20 -5.03
C MET A 41 5.01 0.48 -4.40
N PHE A 42 4.96 0.99 -3.17
CA PHE A 42 3.68 1.26 -2.49
C PHE A 42 2.96 2.49 -3.04
N VAL A 43 3.68 3.51 -3.55
CA VAL A 43 3.04 4.60 -4.30
C VAL A 43 2.35 4.05 -5.53
N GLU A 44 3.06 3.29 -6.37
CA GLU A 44 2.46 2.75 -7.59
C GLU A 44 1.31 1.77 -7.29
N PHE A 45 1.47 0.97 -6.23
CA PHE A 45 0.41 0.09 -5.78
C PHE A 45 -0.82 0.84 -5.26
N SER A 46 -0.66 2.00 -4.63
CA SER A 46 -1.78 2.84 -4.22
C SER A 46 -2.59 3.36 -5.42
N HIS A 47 -1.91 3.71 -6.52
CA HIS A 47 -2.58 4.13 -7.76
C HIS A 47 -3.36 2.98 -8.38
N TYR A 48 -2.73 1.81 -8.49
CA TYR A 48 -3.40 0.59 -8.96
C TYR A 48 -4.65 0.28 -8.12
N VAL A 49 -4.53 0.28 -6.79
CA VAL A 49 -5.69 0.02 -5.91
C VAL A 49 -6.76 1.07 -6.10
N ARG A 50 -6.41 2.36 -6.15
CA ARG A 50 -7.38 3.44 -6.38
C ARG A 50 -8.18 3.24 -7.67
N GLU A 51 -7.52 2.86 -8.75
CA GLU A 51 -8.12 2.76 -10.09
C GLU A 51 -8.91 1.46 -10.27
N GLU A 52 -8.42 0.36 -9.72
CA GLU A 52 -8.97 -0.98 -9.95
C GLU A 52 -9.85 -1.48 -8.80
N PHE A 53 -9.97 -0.74 -7.69
CA PHE A 53 -10.64 -1.21 -6.46
C PHE A 53 -12.00 -1.85 -6.73
N GLU A 54 -12.84 -1.20 -7.53
CA GLU A 54 -14.20 -1.64 -7.84
C GLU A 54 -14.23 -2.93 -8.68
N LEU A 55 -13.16 -3.21 -9.43
CA LEU A 55 -13.00 -4.39 -10.28
C LEU A 55 -12.38 -5.58 -9.53
N LEU A 56 -11.67 -5.32 -8.42
CA LEU A 56 -11.15 -6.37 -7.54
C LEU A 56 -12.31 -7.13 -6.87
N ASP A 57 -12.20 -8.46 -6.81
CA ASP A 57 -13.14 -9.24 -6.02
C ASP A 57 -12.91 -9.09 -4.50
N GLU A 58 -13.93 -9.47 -3.73
CA GLU A 58 -13.91 -9.35 -2.27
C GLU A 58 -12.73 -10.09 -1.62
N ALA A 59 -12.39 -11.28 -2.14
CA ALA A 59 -11.31 -12.10 -1.56
C ALA A 59 -9.94 -11.47 -1.81
N THR A 60 -9.74 -10.84 -2.97
CA THR A 60 -8.54 -10.06 -3.27
C THR A 60 -8.45 -8.82 -2.39
N ARG A 61 -9.55 -8.06 -2.22
CA ARG A 61 -9.58 -6.88 -1.33
C ARG A 61 -9.20 -7.24 0.10
N VAL A 62 -9.81 -8.30 0.65
CA VAL A 62 -9.49 -8.78 2.00
C VAL A 62 -8.02 -9.17 2.12
N GLN A 63 -7.49 -9.98 1.20
CA GLN A 63 -6.08 -10.41 1.26
C GLN A 63 -5.10 -9.24 1.12
N LEU A 64 -5.42 -8.26 0.28
CA LEU A 64 -4.60 -7.09 0.04
C LEU A 64 -4.43 -6.27 1.33
N PHE A 65 -5.54 -5.91 1.96
CA PHE A 65 -5.50 -5.09 3.17
C PHE A 65 -5.04 -5.86 4.41
N GLN A 66 -5.25 -7.18 4.46
CA GLN A 66 -4.59 -8.05 5.45
C GLN A 66 -3.07 -8.00 5.30
N PHE A 67 -2.56 -8.09 4.08
CA PHE A 67 -1.12 -8.02 3.84
C PHE A 67 -0.55 -6.62 4.16
N ALA A 68 -1.28 -5.56 3.83
CA ALA A 68 -0.91 -4.20 4.22
C ALA A 68 -0.85 -4.04 5.75
N GLU A 69 -1.82 -4.60 6.49
CA GLU A 69 -1.82 -4.63 7.96
C GLU A 69 -0.59 -5.37 8.50
N GLU A 70 -0.26 -6.55 7.95
CA GLU A 70 0.94 -7.30 8.33
C GLU A 70 2.20 -6.47 8.14
N CYS A 71 2.39 -5.86 6.96
CA CYS A 71 3.53 -4.99 6.67
C CYS A 71 3.59 -3.78 7.62
N ALA A 72 2.45 -3.17 7.97
CA ALA A 72 2.38 -2.06 8.92
C ALA A 72 2.66 -2.47 10.37
N ALA A 73 2.30 -3.70 10.76
CA ALA A 73 2.46 -4.22 12.11
C ALA A 73 3.91 -4.62 12.45
N HIS A 74 4.76 -4.84 11.44
CA HIS A 74 6.19 -5.14 11.60
C HIS A 74 7.01 -3.91 12.06
N ARG A 75 6.73 -3.34 13.23
CA ARG A 75 7.58 -2.34 13.90
C ARG A 75 8.69 -2.97 14.75
N GLN A 76 9.44 -3.93 14.21
CA GLN A 76 10.75 -4.23 14.79
C GLN A 76 11.73 -3.13 14.34
N ARG A 77 12.74 -2.82 15.17
CA ARG A 77 13.64 -1.64 15.01
C ARG A 77 14.37 -1.55 13.65
N SER A 78 14.39 -2.64 12.87
CA SER A 78 14.95 -2.72 11.52
C SER A 78 13.92 -2.59 10.39
N ASP A 79 12.64 -2.92 10.62
CA ASP A 79 11.58 -2.98 9.59
C ASP A 79 10.87 -1.62 9.36
N THR A 80 11.58 -0.52 9.65
CA THR A 80 11.04 0.84 9.52
C THR A 80 10.74 1.20 8.07
N GLU A 81 11.56 0.78 7.10
CA GLU A 81 11.37 1.17 5.70
C GLU A 81 10.07 0.61 5.10
N LEU A 82 9.79 -0.69 5.31
CA LEU A 82 8.56 -1.32 4.83
C LEU A 82 7.32 -0.74 5.52
N SER A 83 7.33 -0.69 6.85
CA SER A 83 6.19 -0.16 7.62
C SER A 83 5.96 1.33 7.35
N ASN A 84 7.02 2.11 7.14
CA ASN A 84 6.95 3.51 6.73
C ASN A 84 6.38 3.66 5.32
N ALA A 85 6.86 2.87 4.35
CA ALA A 85 6.32 2.90 3.00
C ALA A 85 4.83 2.53 2.94
N VAL A 86 4.38 1.54 3.69
CA VAL A 86 2.94 1.24 3.79
C VAL A 86 2.18 2.42 4.39
N TYR A 87 2.73 3.06 5.42
CA TYR A 87 2.07 4.18 6.08
C TYR A 87 1.95 5.40 5.17
N THR A 88 3.07 5.87 4.60
CA THR A 88 3.16 7.15 3.89
C THR A 88 2.99 7.05 2.39
N CYS A 89 3.10 5.86 1.80
CA CYS A 89 2.98 5.69 0.35
C CYS A 89 1.78 4.82 -0.06
N PHE A 90 1.15 4.12 0.87
CA PHE A 90 -0.06 3.36 0.60
C PHE A 90 -1.27 3.89 1.36
N ILE A 91 -1.26 3.83 2.69
CA ILE A 91 -2.40 4.24 3.52
C ILE A 91 -2.68 5.74 3.37
N GLU A 92 -1.64 6.59 3.44
CA GLU A 92 -1.76 8.03 3.21
C GLU A 92 -2.38 8.34 1.85
N ASN A 93 -1.85 7.76 0.77
CA ASN A 93 -2.33 7.99 -0.59
C ASN A 93 -3.78 7.54 -0.82
N LEU A 94 -4.25 6.54 -0.08
CA LEU A 94 -5.64 6.09 -0.15
C LEU A 94 -6.59 6.89 0.76
N THR A 95 -6.04 7.75 1.62
CA THR A 95 -6.82 8.64 2.48
C THR A 95 -7.31 9.83 1.65
N ASN A 96 -8.57 10.24 1.83
CA ASN A 96 -9.26 11.27 1.05
C ASN A 96 -9.52 10.94 -0.44
N GLU A 97 -9.25 9.71 -0.88
CA GLU A 97 -9.66 9.24 -2.21
C GLU A 97 -11.14 8.84 -2.23
N PRO A 98 -11.83 8.83 -3.38
CA PRO A 98 -13.24 8.42 -3.46
C PRO A 98 -13.54 7.04 -2.87
N ILE A 99 -12.56 6.13 -2.87
CA ILE A 99 -12.67 4.79 -2.31
C ILE A 99 -12.45 4.72 -0.79
N SER A 100 -12.02 5.81 -0.14
CA SER A 100 -11.68 5.87 1.29
C SER A 100 -12.77 5.29 2.20
N ALA A 101 -14.03 5.61 1.95
CA ALA A 101 -15.15 5.09 2.74
C ALA A 101 -15.34 3.58 2.58
N GLN A 102 -15.01 3.04 1.40
CA GLN A 102 -15.14 1.62 1.08
C GLN A 102 -13.98 0.80 1.67
N ILE A 103 -12.75 1.30 1.56
CA ILE A 103 -11.57 0.57 2.04
C ILE A 103 -11.53 0.46 3.57
N ARG A 104 -12.17 1.38 4.31
CA ARG A 104 -12.20 1.40 5.78
C ARG A 104 -12.63 0.06 6.39
N SER A 105 -13.55 -0.70 5.77
CA SER A 105 -13.98 -2.00 6.28
C SER A 105 -12.95 -3.12 6.11
N TYR A 106 -11.93 -2.92 5.28
CA TYR A 106 -10.87 -3.89 5.03
C TYR A 106 -9.61 -3.63 5.86
N LEU A 107 -9.47 -2.42 6.43
CA LEU A 107 -8.31 -2.05 7.23
C LEU A 107 -8.28 -2.83 8.55
N GLY A 108 -7.11 -3.37 8.88
CA GLY A 108 -6.83 -3.94 10.19
C GLY A 108 -6.60 -2.85 11.25
N PRO A 109 -6.46 -3.21 12.54
CA PRO A 109 -6.35 -2.24 13.62
C PRO A 109 -5.20 -1.24 13.49
N LYS A 110 -4.03 -1.64 12.96
CA LYS A 110 -2.87 -0.73 12.78
C LYS A 110 -3.08 0.20 11.60
N SER A 111 -3.40 -0.36 10.44
CA SER A 111 -3.66 0.38 9.22
C SER A 111 -4.86 1.34 9.38
N LEU A 112 -5.90 0.96 10.13
CA LEU A 112 -7.02 1.85 10.46
C LEU A 112 -6.59 3.00 11.36
N ALA A 113 -5.80 2.75 12.41
CA ALA A 113 -5.31 3.83 13.27
C ALA A 113 -4.42 4.82 12.51
N LEU A 114 -3.65 4.34 11.54
CA LEU A 114 -2.85 5.16 10.63
C LEU A 114 -3.72 5.96 9.67
N PHE A 115 -4.76 5.32 9.10
CA PHE A 115 -5.74 5.96 8.23
C PHE A 115 -6.48 7.09 8.95
N ASP A 116 -6.97 6.84 10.16
CA ASP A 116 -7.66 7.84 10.98
C ASP A 116 -6.74 9.02 11.36
N ALA A 117 -5.43 8.78 11.50
CA ALA A 117 -4.46 9.85 11.76
C ALA A 117 -4.29 10.80 10.56
N TRP A 118 -4.36 10.29 9.34
CA TRP A 118 -4.32 11.08 8.10
C TRP A 118 -5.66 11.72 7.74
N ASP A 119 -6.78 11.05 8.06
CA ASP A 119 -8.14 11.54 7.81
C ASP A 119 -8.55 12.68 8.76
N ASN A 120 -7.78 12.87 9.85
CA ASN A 120 -7.97 13.97 10.78
C ASN A 120 -7.42 15.29 10.18
N PRO A 121 -8.22 16.37 10.05
CA PRO A 121 -7.79 17.65 9.50
C PRO A 121 -6.67 18.36 10.29
N ALA A 122 -6.33 17.88 11.49
CA ALA A 122 -5.14 18.34 12.22
C ALA A 122 -3.82 17.73 11.71
N GLY A 123 -3.87 16.64 10.94
CA GLY A 123 -2.71 15.87 10.48
C GLY A 123 -1.99 15.11 11.59
N PRO A 124 -1.13 14.13 11.25
CA PRO A 124 -0.38 13.34 12.23
C PRO A 124 0.75 14.13 12.94
N ASP A 125 1.09 15.33 12.45
CA ASP A 125 2.16 16.19 13.00
C ASP A 125 1.67 17.18 14.08
N ALA A 126 0.38 17.15 14.44
CA ALA A 126 -0.20 18.08 15.40
C ALA A 126 -0.12 17.66 16.89
N ALA A 127 0.70 16.66 17.23
CA ALA A 127 0.87 16.14 18.60
C ALA A 127 2.31 16.26 19.11
#